data_AF-B1TEB7-F1
#
_entry.id   AF-B1TEB7-F1
#
_cell.length_a   1.000
_cell.length_b   1.000
_cell.length_c   1.000
_cell.angle_alpha   90.00
_cell.angle_beta   90.00
_cell.angle_gamma   90.00
#
_symmetry.space_group_name_H-M   'P 1'
#
loop_
_entity.id
_entity.type
_entity.pdbx_description
1 polymer ?
#
loop_
_entity_poly.entity_id
_entity_poly.type
_entity_poly.pdbx_seq_one_letter_code
_entity_poly.pdbx_strand_id
1 'polypeptide(L)'
;MGDVFDSCHALQGGNPDGQPTIVLYGFPDHPPTAKLFLAELGRRGRHVVTPDFAVTRPRYPITAGPFDFAALAGDVLVPIDR
;
A
#
# COMPACT_ATOMS: atom_id res chain seq x y z
N MET A 1 -14.45 21.51 0.28
CA MET A 1 -13.21 21.22 -0.46
C MET A 1 -12.15 21.05 0.62
N GLY A 2 -11.99 19.81 1.11
CA GLY A 2 -11.22 19.51 2.31
C GLY A 2 -9.81 19.09 1.96
N ASP A 3 -8.86 19.54 2.76
CA ASP A 3 -7.42 19.41 2.57
C ASP A 3 -6.95 17.96 2.38
N VAL A 4 -6.05 17.77 1.43
CA VAL A 4 -5.35 16.50 1.17
C VAL A 4 -4.20 16.40 2.18
N PHE A 5 -4.36 15.56 3.19
CA PHE A 5 -3.26 15.23 4.10
C PHE A 5 -2.25 14.34 3.39
N ASP A 6 -1.03 14.84 3.27
CA ASP A 6 0.14 14.16 2.70
C ASP A 6 0.65 13.10 3.70
N SER A 7 0.13 11.87 3.65
CA SER A 7 0.73 10.71 4.33
C SER A 7 0.06 9.40 3.89
N CYS A 8 0.84 8.52 3.26
CA CYS A 8 0.49 7.23 2.64
C CYS A 8 -0.18 7.30 1.26
N HIS A 9 0.66 7.25 0.21
CA HIS A 9 0.20 6.84 -1.11
C HIS A 9 -0.19 5.36 -1.00
N ALA A 10 -1.47 5.02 -1.02
CA ALA A 10 -1.93 3.63 -1.02
C ALA A 10 -2.95 3.47 -2.15
N LEU A 11 -2.94 2.32 -2.81
CA LEU A 11 -4.00 1.94 -3.73
C LEU A 11 -5.09 1.24 -2.91
N GLN A 12 -6.30 1.79 -2.93
CA GLN A 12 -7.45 1.26 -2.20
C GLN A 12 -8.57 0.91 -3.18
N GLY A 13 -9.43 -0.05 -2.82
CA GLY A 13 -10.60 -0.41 -3.62
C GLY A 13 -11.42 -1.56 -3.04
N GLY A 14 -12.37 -2.05 -3.84
CA GLY A 14 -13.28 -3.13 -3.43
C GLY A 14 -14.50 -2.63 -2.66
N ASN A 15 -15.13 -3.52 -1.89
CA ASN A 15 -16.32 -3.21 -1.10
C ASN A 15 -15.89 -2.59 0.24
N PRO A 16 -16.22 -1.33 0.56
CA PRO A 16 -15.83 -0.69 1.82
C PRO A 16 -16.40 -1.38 3.07
N ASP A 17 -17.55 -2.05 2.95
CA ASP A 17 -18.16 -2.84 4.03
C ASP A 17 -17.66 -4.29 4.06
N GLY A 18 -16.74 -4.63 3.15
CA GLY A 18 -16.14 -5.96 3.03
C GLY A 18 -15.08 -6.24 4.08
N GLN A 19 -14.63 -7.50 4.17
CA GLN A 19 -13.53 -7.84 5.06
C GLN A 19 -12.26 -7.06 4.67
N PRO A 20 -11.65 -6.28 5.59
CA PRO A 20 -10.39 -5.58 5.34
C PRO A 20 -9.28 -6.57 4.96
N THR A 21 -8.55 -6.26 3.90
CA THR A 21 -7.49 -7.10 3.35
C THR A 21 -6.33 -6.21 2.91
N ILE A 22 -5.15 -6.43 3.50
CA ILE A 22 -3.92 -5.74 3.11
C ILE A 22 -3.12 -6.64 2.18
N VAL A 23 -2.71 -6.11 1.03
CA VAL A 23 -1.89 -6.81 0.05
C VAL A 23 -0.53 -6.13 -0.03
N LEU A 24 0.49 -6.86 0.43
CA LEU A 24 1.89 -6.46 0.37
C LEU A 24 2.52 -7.07 -0.88
N TYR A 25 3.23 -6.25 -1.66
CA TYR A 25 3.98 -6.69 -2.84
C TYR A 25 5.48 -6.76 -2.53
N GLY A 26 6.18 -7.69 -3.18
CA GLY A 26 7.63 -7.82 -3.05
C GLY A 26 8.37 -7.03 -4.13
N PHE A 27 9.67 -6.80 -3.95
CA PHE A 27 10.50 -6.25 -5.03
C PHE A 27 10.59 -7.26 -6.21
N PRO A 28 10.53 -6.82 -7.48
CA PRO A 28 10.48 -5.45 -8.00
C PRO A 28 9.06 -4.92 -8.31
N ASP A 29 8.01 -5.52 -7.74
CA ASP A 29 6.63 -5.07 -7.93
C ASP A 29 6.35 -3.72 -7.23
N HIS A 30 5.23 -3.10 -7.62
CA HIS A 30 4.75 -1.80 -7.11
C HIS A 30 3.22 -1.71 -7.29
N PRO A 31 2.50 -0.79 -6.62
CA PRO A 31 1.03 -0.83 -6.55
C PRO A 31 0.28 -0.95 -7.90
N PRO A 32 0.75 -0.32 -9.00
CA PRO A 32 0.18 -0.54 -10.33
C PRO A 32 0.16 -2.00 -10.82
N THR A 33 1.13 -2.84 -10.44
CA THR A 33 1.18 -4.25 -10.88
C THR A 33 0.11 -5.10 -10.19
N ALA A 34 -0.36 -4.70 -9.01
CA ALA A 34 -1.39 -5.42 -8.24
C ALA A 34 -2.84 -5.13 -8.67
N LYS A 35 -3.09 -4.17 -9.58
CA LYS A 35 -4.45 -3.67 -9.89
C LYS A 35 -5.47 -4.76 -10.24
N LEU A 36 -5.10 -5.71 -11.10
CA LEU A 36 -6.02 -6.78 -11.52
C LEU A 36 -6.34 -7.74 -10.37
N PHE A 37 -5.33 -8.05 -9.56
CA PHE A 37 -5.50 -8.90 -8.37
C PHE A 37 -6.40 -8.22 -7.32
N LEU A 38 -6.17 -6.93 -7.05
CA LEU A 38 -7.00 -6.14 -6.14
C LEU A 38 -8.46 -6.03 -6.63
N ALA A 39 -8.67 -5.86 -7.93
CA ALA A 39 -10.01 -5.82 -8.51
C ALA A 39 -10.78 -7.14 -8.31
N GLU A 40 -10.10 -8.29 -8.44
CA GLU A 40 -10.73 -9.59 -8.21
C GLU A 40 -11.06 -9.82 -6.73
N LEU A 41 -10.18 -9.42 -5.81
CA LEU A 41 -10.50 -9.44 -4.38
C LEU A 41 -11.70 -8.55 -4.06
N GLY A 42 -11.76 -7.37 -4.66
CA GLY A 42 -12.92 -6.47 -4.56
C GLY A 42 -14.22 -7.11 -5.05
N ARG A 43 -14.17 -7.81 -6.21
CA ARG A 43 -15.31 -8.60 -6.73
C ARG A 43 -15.78 -9.69 -5.78
N ARG A 44 -14.88 -10.23 -4.95
CA ARG A 44 -15.19 -11.21 -3.89
C ARG A 44 -15.68 -10.57 -2.58
N GLY A 45 -15.94 -9.26 -2.58
CA GLY A 45 -16.47 -8.54 -1.44
C GLY A 45 -15.43 -8.18 -0.38
N ARG A 46 -14.15 -8.05 -0.76
CA ARG A 46 -13.09 -7.56 0.13
C ARG A 46 -12.98 -6.03 0.06
N HIS A 47 -12.63 -5.40 1.18
CA HIS A 47 -12.08 -4.05 1.21
C HIS A 47 -10.55 -4.19 1.11
N VAL A 48 -9.94 -3.74 0.02
CA VAL A 48 -8.51 -3.98 -0.24
C VAL A 48 -7.69 -2.70 -0.15
N VAL A 49 -6.53 -2.82 0.49
CA VAL A 49 -5.53 -1.75 0.61
C VAL A 49 -4.16 -2.31 0.24
N THR A 50 -3.47 -1.61 -0.66
CA THR A 50 -2.07 -1.84 -1.02
C THR A 50 -1.28 -0.57 -0.71
N PRO A 51 -0.49 -0.55 0.38
CA PRO A 51 0.33 0.61 0.72
C PRO A 51 1.51 0.76 -0.25
N ASP A 52 1.85 1.99 -0.64
CA ASP A 52 3.06 2.28 -1.40
C ASP A 52 4.26 2.39 -0.46
N PHE A 53 5.12 1.37 -0.43
CA PHE A 53 6.35 1.39 0.38
C PHE A 53 7.28 2.50 -0.11
N ALA A 54 7.82 3.29 0.82
CA ALA A 54 8.71 4.40 0.47
C ALA A 54 9.95 3.92 -0.32
N VAL A 55 10.41 2.69 -0.04
CA VAL A 55 11.57 2.06 -0.68
C VAL A 55 11.38 1.69 -2.16
N THR A 56 10.13 1.67 -2.67
CA THR A 56 9.84 1.34 -4.07
C THR A 56 9.63 2.57 -4.97
N ARG A 57 9.73 3.79 -4.44
CA ARG A 57 9.46 5.01 -5.21
C ARG A 57 10.67 5.47 -6.04
N PRO A 58 10.49 5.84 -7.32
CA PRO A 58 11.58 6.31 -8.19
C PRO A 58 12.22 7.65 -7.77
N ARG A 59 11.63 8.37 -6.80
CA ARG A 59 12.19 9.61 -6.23
C ARG A 59 12.71 9.46 -4.81
N TYR A 60 12.60 8.29 -4.19
CA TYR A 60 13.30 8.05 -2.95
C TYR A 60 14.75 7.80 -3.30
N PRO A 61 15.69 8.62 -2.80
CA PRO A 61 17.07 8.44 -3.18
C PRO A 61 17.52 7.08 -2.63
N ILE A 62 18.27 6.33 -3.43
CA ILE A 62 19.07 5.18 -2.99
C ILE A 62 20.23 5.73 -2.12
N THR A 63 19.92 6.51 -1.10
CA THR A 63 20.87 7.14 -0.18
C THR A 63 20.51 6.89 1.28
N ALA A 64 19.52 6.05 1.57
CA ALA A 64 19.16 5.65 2.92
C ALA A 64 19.60 4.20 3.22
N GLY A 65 20.88 3.90 3.07
CA GLY A 65 21.49 2.69 3.67
C GLY A 65 20.84 1.34 3.27
N PRO A 66 21.19 0.23 3.94
CA PRO A 66 20.62 -1.08 3.62
C PRO A 66 19.12 -1.08 3.91
N PHE A 67 18.38 -1.88 3.14
CA PHE A 67 16.99 -2.21 3.39
C PHE A 67 16.70 -2.42 4.89
N ASP A 68 15.90 -1.52 5.49
CA ASP A 68 15.56 -1.58 6.91
C ASP A 68 14.17 -2.22 7.10
N PHE A 69 14.17 -3.44 7.65
CA PHE A 69 12.94 -4.17 7.95
C PHE A 69 12.04 -3.44 8.96
N ALA A 70 12.61 -2.64 9.87
CA ALA A 70 11.81 -1.87 10.82
C ALA A 70 11.06 -0.74 10.11
N ALA A 71 11.71 -0.06 9.15
CA ALA A 71 11.06 0.93 8.32
C ALA A 71 9.95 0.33 7.44
N LEU A 72 10.20 -0.84 6.84
CA LEU A 72 9.18 -1.56 6.06
C LEU A 72 7.97 -1.97 6.92
N ALA A 73 8.21 -2.49 8.12
CA ALA A 73 7.15 -2.85 9.04
C ALA A 73 6.34 -1.60 9.46
N GLY A 74 7.00 -0.47 9.68
CA GLY A 74 6.35 0.82 9.93
C GLY A 74 5.39 1.23 8.81
N ASP A 75 5.83 1.15 7.55
CA ASP A 75 4.99 1.47 6.38
C ASP A 75 3.73 0.59 6.28
N VAL A 76 3.76 -0.65 6.80
CA VAL A 76 2.61 -1.56 6.87
C VAL A 76 1.67 -1.23 8.02
N LEU A 77 2.20 -0.81 9.17
CA LEU A 77 1.40 -0.54 10.37
C LEU A 77 0.59 0.76 10.27
N VAL A 78 1.12 1.79 9.62
CA VAL A 78 0.42 3.09 9.46
C VAL A 78 -1.00 2.96 8.88
N PRO A 79 -1.26 2.17 7.82
CA PRO A 79 -2.62 1.98 7.29
C PRO A 79 -3.51 1.04 8.13
N ILE A 80 -2.97 0.31 9.11
CA ILE A 80 -3.75 -0.58 10.00
C ILE A 80 -4.32 0.21 11.19
N ASP A 81 -3.58 1.21 11.68
CA ASP A 81 -3.89 1.93 12.92
C ASP A 81 -4.94 3.06 12.73
N ARG A 82 -5.56 3.16 11.55
CA ARG A 82 -6.53 4.20 11.18
C ARG A 82 -7.93 3.65 10.91
#